data_AF-A0A1X0CFW5-F1
#
_entry.id   AF-A0A1X0CFW5-F1
#
_cell.length_a   1.000
_cell.length_b   1.000
_cell.length_c   1.000
_cell.angle_alpha   90.00
_cell.angle_beta   90.00
_cell.angle_gamma   90.00
#
_symmetry.space_group_name_H-M   'P 1'
#
loop_
_entity.id
_entity.type
_entity.pdbx_description
1 polymer ?
#
loop_
_entity_poly.entity_id
_entity_poly.type
_entity_poly.pdbx_seq_one_letter_code
_entity_poly.pdbx_strand_id
1 'polypeptide(L)'
;TADDFDNLMNYILSQMNSADSSAIVAEMQRVGPEQQWGVWGAGSAMAPGNKNGWSTEEGGWVVNSVGFAGPGQRYTLAIMNALGGHGGYDDGVKTTTELSRILLAP
;
A
#
# COMPACT_ATOMS: atom_id res chain seq x y z
N THR A 1 13.19 3.22 -3.78
CA THR A 1 13.18 1.87 -3.17
C THR A 1 11.96 1.74 -2.26
N ALA A 2 11.80 0.64 -1.51
CA ALA A 2 10.76 0.57 -0.47
C ALA A 2 10.96 1.66 0.60
N ASP A 3 12.21 1.85 1.04
CA ASP A 3 12.59 2.85 2.04
C ASP A 3 12.23 4.29 1.61
N ASP A 4 12.41 4.64 0.33
CA ASP A 4 12.04 5.97 -0.16
C ASP A 4 10.53 6.22 -0.08
N PHE A 5 9.73 5.20 -0.38
CA PHE A 5 8.27 5.29 -0.26
C PHE A 5 7.83 5.35 1.21
N ASP A 6 8.48 4.59 2.09
CA ASP A 6 8.23 4.68 3.52
C ASP A 6 8.60 6.08 4.07
N ASN A 7 9.75 6.62 3.67
CA ASN A 7 10.15 7.99 4.02
C ASN A 7 9.16 9.04 3.51
N LEU A 8 8.64 8.89 2.28
CA LEU A 8 7.62 9.77 1.72
C LEU A 8 6.32 9.71 2.54
N MET A 9 5.85 8.51 2.89
CA MET A 9 4.65 8.35 3.71
C MET A 9 4.85 8.98 5.09
N ASN A 10 5.99 8.75 5.72
CA ASN A 10 6.34 9.37 7.00
C ASN A 10 6.38 10.90 6.89
N TYR A 11 6.93 11.46 5.81
CA TYR A 11 6.92 12.91 5.57
C TYR A 11 5.48 13.46 5.45
N ILE A 12 4.63 12.82 4.64
CA ILE A 12 3.22 13.20 4.47
C ILE A 12 2.49 13.19 5.82
N LEU A 13 2.70 12.16 6.64
CA LEU A 13 1.96 11.96 7.89
C LEU A 13 2.48 12.82 9.05
N SER A 14 3.75 13.24 9.05
CA SER A 14 4.38 13.89 10.21
C SER A 14 4.89 15.31 9.98
N GLN A 15 5.18 15.71 8.74
CA GLN A 15 5.85 16.98 8.44
C GLN A 15 5.07 17.90 7.48
N MET A 16 4.20 17.34 6.65
CA MET A 16 3.35 18.14 5.76
C MET A 16 2.34 18.98 6.54
N ASN A 17 1.82 20.05 5.93
CA ASN A 17 0.69 20.78 6.48
C ASN A 17 -0.47 19.80 6.79
N SER A 18 -1.10 19.95 7.96
CA SER A 18 -2.11 19.01 8.44
C SER A 18 -3.35 18.92 7.55
N ALA A 19 -3.73 20.02 6.87
CA ALA A 19 -4.86 20.00 5.94
C ALA A 19 -4.54 19.18 4.69
N ASP A 20 -3.34 19.35 4.14
CA ASP A 20 -2.87 18.58 2.96
C ASP A 20 -2.69 17.10 3.31
N SER A 21 -2.07 16.81 4.45
CA SER A 21 -1.91 15.44 4.97
C SER A 21 -3.28 14.75 5.15
N SER A 22 -4.24 15.45 5.76
CA SER A 22 -5.60 14.93 5.95
C SER A 22 -6.31 14.69 4.62
N ALA A 23 -6.11 15.57 3.63
CA ALA A 23 -6.68 15.37 2.29
C ALA A 23 -6.10 14.12 1.62
N ILE A 24 -4.78 13.92 1.67
CA ILE A 24 -4.11 12.74 1.10
C ILE A 24 -4.58 11.46 1.80
N VAL A 25 -4.59 11.42 3.14
CA VAL A 25 -5.09 10.28 3.92
C VAL A 25 -6.51 9.93 3.50
N ALA A 26 -7.37 10.93 3.36
CA ALA A 26 -8.76 10.73 2.99
C ALA A 26 -8.92 10.18 1.56
N GLU A 27 -8.12 10.64 0.59
CA GLU A 27 -8.13 10.09 -0.77
C GLU A 27 -7.61 8.64 -0.80
N MET A 28 -6.53 8.35 -0.08
CA MET A 28 -5.98 6.99 0.02
C MET A 28 -6.95 6.00 0.69
N GLN A 29 -7.82 6.48 1.59
CA GLN A 29 -8.88 5.67 2.22
C GLN A 29 -10.18 5.60 1.40
N ARG A 30 -10.32 6.40 0.33
CA ARG A 30 -11.52 6.45 -0.52
C ARG A 30 -11.37 5.76 -1.86
N VAL A 31 -10.28 5.03 -2.07
CA VAL A 31 -10.07 4.29 -3.32
C VAL A 31 -11.23 3.31 -3.58
N GLY A 32 -11.58 3.14 -4.86
CA GLY A 32 -12.65 2.24 -5.28
C GLY A 32 -12.35 0.77 -4.98
N PRO A 33 -13.36 -0.11 -4.93
CA PRO A 33 -13.18 -1.54 -4.63
C PRO A 33 -12.11 -2.23 -5.49
N GLU A 34 -11.92 -1.80 -6.74
CA GLU A 34 -10.90 -2.30 -7.66
C GLU A 34 -9.46 -1.99 -7.24
N GLN A 35 -9.28 -1.07 -6.29
CA GLN A 35 -7.99 -0.70 -5.69
C GLN A 35 -7.84 -1.19 -4.25
N GLN A 36 -8.84 -1.86 -3.67
CA GLN A 36 -8.83 -2.32 -2.28
C GLN A 36 -8.07 -3.64 -2.10
N TRP A 37 -6.79 -3.61 -2.42
CA TRP A 37 -5.82 -4.71 -2.28
C TRP A 37 -4.45 -4.17 -1.84
N GLY A 38 -3.48 -5.06 -1.58
CA GLY A 38 -2.17 -4.65 -1.07
C GLY A 38 -2.27 -4.28 0.41
N VAL A 39 -1.89 -3.06 0.79
CA VAL A 39 -2.00 -2.57 2.18
C VAL A 39 -3.43 -2.71 2.75
N TRP A 40 -4.45 -2.68 1.88
CA TRP A 40 -5.83 -2.94 2.28
C TRP A 40 -6.07 -4.29 2.96
N GLY A 41 -5.18 -5.27 2.73
CA GLY A 41 -5.17 -6.58 3.38
C GLY A 41 -5.00 -6.54 4.90
N ALA A 42 -4.58 -5.39 5.47
CA ALA A 42 -4.60 -5.16 6.92
C ALA A 42 -6.03 -5.24 7.53
N GLY A 43 -7.07 -5.12 6.69
CA GLY A 43 -8.46 -5.28 7.07
C GLY A 43 -9.12 -3.98 7.55
N SER A 44 -10.45 -3.91 7.45
CA SER A 44 -11.23 -2.69 7.71
C SER A 44 -11.08 -2.14 9.13
N ALA A 45 -10.85 -3.01 10.12
CA ALA A 45 -10.58 -2.60 11.50
C ALA A 45 -9.30 -1.75 11.65
N MET A 46 -8.37 -1.90 10.70
CA MET A 46 -7.15 -1.11 10.63
C MET A 46 -7.31 0.18 9.80
N ALA A 47 -8.50 0.49 9.28
CA ALA A 47 -8.77 1.69 8.48
C ALA A 47 -7.69 2.01 7.42
N PRO A 48 -7.29 1.03 6.59
CA PRO A 48 -6.16 1.18 5.69
C PRO A 48 -6.41 2.24 4.63
N GLY A 49 -5.34 2.89 4.19
CA GLY A 49 -5.32 3.71 2.99
C GLY A 49 -4.12 3.31 2.15
N ASN A 50 -4.29 3.23 0.83
CA ASN A 50 -3.25 2.74 -0.06
C ASN A 50 -3.16 3.53 -1.36
N LYS A 51 -2.01 3.40 -2.00
CA LYS A 51 -1.82 3.63 -3.43
C LYS A 51 -1.12 2.42 -4.02
N ASN A 52 -1.74 1.86 -5.04
CA ASN A 52 -1.22 0.72 -5.77
C ASN A 52 -0.55 1.14 -7.09
N GLY A 53 0.34 0.31 -7.60
CA GLY A 53 0.94 0.48 -8.92
C GLY A 53 1.36 -0.86 -9.51
N TRP A 54 1.14 -1.04 -10.81
CA TRP A 54 1.49 -2.27 -11.50
C TRP A 54 1.88 -1.99 -12.94
N SER A 55 2.76 -2.83 -13.47
CA SER A 55 3.22 -2.80 -14.85
C SER A 55 3.76 -4.16 -15.26
N THR A 56 3.85 -4.37 -16.56
CA THR A 56 4.63 -5.48 -17.13
C THR A 56 5.99 -4.92 -17.51
N GLU A 57 7.03 -5.41 -16.86
CA GLU A 57 8.42 -4.99 -17.07
C GLU A 57 9.23 -6.11 -17.73
N GLU A 58 10.48 -5.82 -18.07
CA GLU A 58 11.44 -6.86 -18.42
C GLU A 58 11.63 -7.80 -17.21
N GLY A 59 11.28 -9.07 -17.38
CA GLY A 59 11.22 -10.03 -16.28
C GLY A 59 9.82 -10.20 -15.65
N GLY A 60 8.76 -9.69 -16.28
CA GLY A 60 7.37 -10.02 -15.95
C GLY A 60 6.64 -8.96 -15.12
N TRP A 61 5.61 -9.39 -14.40
CA TRP A 61 4.77 -8.47 -13.63
C TRP A 61 5.52 -7.86 -12.44
N VAL A 62 5.35 -6.54 -12.28
CA VAL A 62 5.68 -5.80 -11.07
C VAL A 62 4.38 -5.26 -10.50
N VAL A 63 4.09 -5.57 -9.23
CA VAL A 63 2.83 -5.21 -8.57
C VAL A 63 3.13 -4.74 -7.15
N ASN A 64 2.97 -3.45 -6.90
CA ASN A 64 3.38 -2.78 -5.68
C ASN A 64 2.18 -2.19 -4.93
N SER A 65 2.35 -1.99 -3.63
CA SER A 65 1.39 -1.28 -2.78
C SER A 65 2.13 -0.48 -1.72
N VAL A 66 1.73 0.78 -1.52
CA VAL A 66 2.24 1.64 -0.44
C VAL A 66 1.08 2.28 0.28
N GLY A 67 1.19 2.47 1.59
CA GLY A 67 0.16 3.15 2.36
C GLY A 67 0.35 3.05 3.85
N PHE A 68 -0.77 3.07 4.56
CA PHE A 68 -0.81 3.02 6.01
C PHE A 68 -1.95 2.14 6.53
N ALA A 69 -1.85 1.79 7.81
CA ALA A 69 -2.86 1.08 8.58
C ALA A 69 -2.79 1.45 10.07
N GLY A 70 -3.88 1.21 10.77
CA GLY A 70 -4.05 1.41 12.21
C GLY A 70 -4.57 2.82 12.58
N PRO A 71 -5.08 2.98 13.81
CA PRO A 71 -5.53 4.28 14.33
C PRO A 71 -4.44 5.35 14.17
N GLY A 72 -4.81 6.51 13.63
CA GLY A 72 -3.87 7.60 13.37
C GLY A 72 -2.74 7.25 12.40
N GLN A 73 -3.00 6.33 11.46
CA GLN A 73 -2.02 5.89 10.45
C GLN A 73 -0.72 5.36 11.08
N ARG A 74 -0.84 4.65 12.22
CA ARG A 74 0.28 4.21 13.07
C ARG A 74 1.36 3.41 12.34
N TYR A 75 0.97 2.61 11.35
CA TYR A 75 1.88 1.76 10.60
C TYR A 75 1.90 2.22 9.15
N THR A 76 3.08 2.51 8.62
CA THR A 76 3.33 2.62 7.18
C THR A 76 3.77 1.26 6.63
N LEU A 77 3.44 0.98 5.38
CA LEU A 77 3.87 -0.23 4.69
C LEU A 77 4.12 0.07 3.22
N ALA A 78 5.31 -0.26 2.74
CA ALA A 78 5.69 -0.22 1.34
C ALA A 78 6.09 -1.63 0.87
N ILE A 79 5.41 -2.14 -0.15
CA ILE A 79 5.62 -3.46 -0.72
C ILE A 79 6.07 -3.28 -2.17
N MET A 80 7.30 -3.68 -2.45
CA MET A 80 7.89 -3.70 -3.79
C MET A 80 8.01 -5.15 -4.23
N ASN A 81 7.19 -5.59 -5.19
CA ASN A 81 7.09 -7.00 -5.58
C ASN A 81 7.23 -7.17 -7.10
N ALA A 82 8.39 -7.67 -7.51
CA ALA A 82 8.67 -8.11 -8.86
C ALA A 82 8.59 -9.64 -8.92
N LEU A 83 7.72 -10.17 -9.79
CA LEU A 83 7.43 -11.60 -9.83
C LEU A 83 8.49 -12.41 -10.60
N GLY A 84 9.39 -11.76 -11.33
CA GLY A 84 10.50 -12.44 -12.02
C GLY A 84 10.05 -13.49 -13.05
N GLY A 85 8.90 -13.28 -13.69
CA GLY A 85 8.30 -14.20 -14.66
C GLY A 85 7.49 -15.34 -14.00
N HIS A 86 7.44 -15.38 -12.68
CA HIS A 86 6.70 -16.37 -11.91
C HIS A 86 5.35 -15.80 -11.46
N GLY A 87 4.35 -15.91 -12.33
CA GLY A 87 2.97 -15.51 -12.03
C GLY A 87 2.49 -14.27 -12.77
N GLY A 88 1.22 -13.94 -12.56
CA GLY A 88 0.51 -12.84 -13.21
C GLY A 88 0.24 -11.66 -12.28
N TYR A 89 -0.46 -10.65 -12.82
CA TYR A 89 -1.00 -9.53 -12.06
C TYR A 89 -1.76 -9.99 -10.80
N ASP A 90 -2.65 -10.97 -10.95
CA ASP A 90 -3.48 -11.49 -9.84
C ASP A 90 -2.64 -12.14 -8.74
N ASP A 91 -1.54 -12.82 -9.10
CA ASP A 91 -0.60 -13.39 -8.12
C ASP A 91 0.10 -12.28 -7.33
N GLY A 92 0.45 -11.18 -8.01
CA GLY A 92 1.03 -10.00 -7.37
C GLY A 92 0.05 -9.31 -6.42
N VAL A 93 -1.20 -9.12 -6.85
CA VAL A 93 -2.28 -8.57 -6.00
C VAL A 93 -2.49 -9.44 -4.77
N LYS A 94 -2.58 -10.76 -4.94
CA LYS A 94 -2.72 -11.72 -3.84
C LYS A 94 -1.52 -11.66 -2.89
N THR A 95 -0.31 -11.66 -3.42
CA THR A 95 0.94 -11.65 -2.62
C THR A 95 1.04 -10.40 -1.76
N THR A 96 0.84 -9.22 -2.35
CA THR A 96 0.91 -7.95 -1.61
C THR A 96 -0.20 -7.82 -0.57
N THR A 97 -1.40 -8.32 -0.87
CA THR A 97 -2.53 -8.32 0.07
C THR A 97 -2.28 -9.25 1.27
N GLU A 98 -1.81 -10.46 0.99
CA GLU A 98 -1.53 -11.46 2.02
C GLU A 98 -0.39 -11.04 2.94
N LEU A 99 0.66 -10.41 2.40
CA LEU A 99 1.74 -9.86 3.21
C LEU A 99 1.21 -8.82 4.21
N SER A 100 0.32 -7.93 3.77
CA SER A 100 -0.30 -6.92 4.64
C SER A 100 -1.18 -7.56 5.72
N ARG A 101 -1.92 -8.62 5.37
CA ARG A 101 -2.72 -9.39 6.33
C ARG A 101 -1.83 -10.05 7.39
N ILE A 102 -0.75 -10.70 7.00
CA ILE A 102 0.18 -11.37 7.92
C ILE A 102 0.82 -10.37 8.89
N LEU A 103 1.18 -9.18 8.40
CA LEU A 103 1.92 -8.19 9.18
C LEU A 103 1.02 -7.34 10.09
N LEU A 104 -0.20 -7.02 9.65
CA LEU A 104 -0.99 -5.91 10.23
C LEU A 104 -2.43 -6.28 10.61
N ALA A 105 -2.96 -7.45 10.20
CA ALA A 105 -4.30 -7.83 10.63
C ALA A 105 -4.34 -8.06 12.15
N PRO A 106 -5.42 -7.64 12.84
CA PRO A 106 -5.58 -7.80 14.29
C PRO A 106 -5.88 -9.25 14.71
#